data_AF-L7ZBD6-F1
#
_entry.id   AF-L7ZBD6-F1
#
_cell.length_a   1.000
_cell.length_b   1.000
_cell.length_c   1.000
_cell.angle_alpha   90.00
_cell.angle_beta   90.00
_cell.angle_gamma   90.00
#
_symmetry.space_group_name_H-M   'P 1'
#
loop_
_entity.id
_entity.type
_entity.pdbx_description
1 polymer ?
#
loop_
_entity_poly.entity_id
_entity_poly.type
_entity_poly.pdbx_seq_one_letter_code
_entity_poly.pdbx_strand_id
1 'polypeptide(L)'
;KRLLVSSLVLNWLIGPALMFALAWLLLPDLPEYRTGLIIVGLARCIAMVLIWNDLACGDREAAAFLVALNSVFQVLAFAGLGWFYLQVLPTWLGLSTTSAEFSIWAITLSVLVFLGIPLLAGYLSRVIGERRRGRTWYEETFLPRVSPLALGGLLFTIVMLF
;
A
#
# COMPACT_ATOMS: atom_id res chain seq x y z
N LYS A 1 1.28 20.78 -10.38
CA LYS A 1 0.80 19.95 -11.52
C LYS A 1 1.89 19.02 -12.08
N ARG A 2 3.06 19.51 -12.52
CA ARG A 2 4.15 18.64 -13.03
C ARG A 2 4.64 17.60 -11.99
N LEU A 3 4.83 18.00 -10.73
CA LEU A 3 5.24 17.10 -9.64
C LEU A 3 4.28 15.90 -9.42
N LEU A 4 2.97 16.12 -9.52
CA LEU A 4 1.97 15.07 -9.31
C LEU A 4 2.02 14.01 -10.41
N VAL A 5 2.12 14.46 -11.67
CA VAL A 5 2.21 13.55 -12.83
C VAL A 5 3.50 12.75 -12.77
N SER A 6 4.64 13.42 -12.50
CA SER A 6 5.94 12.75 -12.35
C SER A 6 5.91 11.70 -11.24
N SER A 7 5.36 12.04 -10.07
CA SER A 7 5.24 11.10 -8.95
C SER A 7 4.34 9.91 -9.30
N LEU A 8 3.19 10.14 -9.94
CA LEU A 8 2.28 9.07 -10.36
C LEU A 8 2.94 8.13 -11.37
N VAL A 9 3.60 8.65 -12.39
CA VAL A 9 4.29 7.83 -13.40
C VAL A 9 5.41 7.01 -12.77
N LEU A 10 6.22 7.62 -11.90
CA LEU A 10 7.28 6.90 -11.19
C LEU A 10 6.72 5.80 -10.29
N ASN A 11 5.63 6.08 -9.58
CA ASN A 11 5.06 5.18 -8.59
C ASN A 11 4.26 4.03 -9.21
N TRP A 12 3.54 4.29 -10.31
CA TRP A 12 2.54 3.37 -10.87
C TRP A 12 2.95 2.72 -12.19
N LEU A 13 3.90 3.29 -12.93
CA LEU A 13 4.47 2.65 -14.12
C LEU A 13 5.89 2.16 -13.86
N ILE A 14 6.79 3.08 -13.52
CA ILE A 14 8.24 2.79 -13.50
C ILE A 14 8.57 1.84 -12.35
N GLY A 15 8.06 2.10 -11.14
CA GLY A 15 8.28 1.25 -9.96
C GLY A 15 7.86 -0.20 -10.18
N PRO A 16 6.60 -0.47 -10.57
CA PRO A 16 6.13 -1.83 -10.84
C PRO A 16 6.92 -2.54 -11.95
N ALA A 17 7.20 -1.85 -13.06
CA ALA A 17 7.96 -2.41 -14.16
C ALA A 17 9.40 -2.77 -13.75
N LEU A 18 10.05 -1.89 -12.99
CA LEU A 18 11.40 -2.13 -12.47
C LEU A 18 11.41 -3.31 -11.51
N MET A 19 10.47 -3.38 -10.58
CA MET A 19 10.38 -4.47 -9.60
C MET A 19 10.08 -5.82 -10.27
N PHE A 20 9.21 -5.83 -11.29
CA PHE A 20 8.98 -7.03 -12.10
C PHE A 20 10.25 -7.50 -12.81
N ALA A 21 10.98 -6.57 -13.45
CA ALA A 21 12.21 -6.89 -14.14
C ALA A 21 13.28 -7.45 -13.18
N LEU A 22 13.45 -6.81 -12.02
CA LEU A 22 14.38 -7.28 -10.99
C LEU A 22 13.99 -8.64 -10.43
N ALA A 23 12.70 -8.89 -10.21
CA ALA A 23 12.23 -10.17 -9.70
C ALA A 23 12.51 -11.32 -10.67
N TRP A 24 12.34 -11.11 -11.97
CA TRP A 24 12.69 -12.12 -12.98
C TRP A 24 14.19 -12.26 -13.24
N LEU A 25 14.96 -11.18 -13.08
CA LEU A 25 16.41 -11.20 -13.29
C LEU A 25 17.18 -11.85 -12.12
N LEU A 26 16.78 -11.53 -10.87
CA LEU A 26 17.52 -11.95 -9.67
C LEU A 26 16.95 -13.21 -9.01
N LEU A 27 15.66 -13.52 -9.21
CA LEU A 27 14.98 -14.64 -8.55
C LEU A 27 14.33 -15.60 -9.57
N PRO A 28 15.02 -16.06 -10.64
CA PRO A 28 14.45 -16.95 -11.65
C PRO A 28 14.12 -18.36 -11.13
N ASP A 29 14.78 -18.81 -10.07
CA ASP A 29 14.60 -20.16 -9.51
C ASP A 29 13.67 -20.20 -8.29
N LEU A 30 13.24 -19.03 -7.78
CA LEU A 30 12.46 -18.88 -6.54
C LEU A 30 11.10 -18.20 -6.80
N PRO A 31 10.07 -18.97 -7.23
CA PRO A 31 8.79 -18.41 -7.66
C PRO A 31 8.00 -17.71 -6.55
N GLU A 32 8.06 -18.19 -5.30
CA GLU A 32 7.38 -17.56 -4.17
C GLU A 32 8.01 -16.20 -3.82
N TYR A 33 9.35 -16.13 -3.78
CA TYR A 33 10.08 -14.88 -3.50
C TYR A 33 9.90 -13.87 -4.63
N ARG A 34 9.87 -14.31 -5.88
CA ARG A 34 9.56 -13.46 -7.03
C ARG A 34 8.18 -12.82 -6.90
N THR A 35 7.17 -13.63 -6.56
CA THR A 35 5.80 -13.16 -6.34
C THR A 35 5.75 -12.14 -5.21
N GLY A 36 6.39 -12.43 -4.07
CA GLY A 36 6.51 -11.51 -2.95
C GLY A 36 7.17 -10.18 -3.34
N LEU A 37 8.28 -10.21 -4.08
CA LEU A 37 8.97 -9.00 -4.53
C LEU A 37 8.12 -8.14 -5.47
N ILE A 38 7.37 -8.76 -6.39
CA ILE A 38 6.43 -8.06 -7.27
C ILE A 38 5.32 -7.41 -6.43
N ILE A 39 4.71 -8.14 -5.50
CA ILE A 39 3.65 -7.61 -4.61
C ILE A 39 4.15 -6.43 -3.78
N VAL A 40 5.36 -6.52 -3.22
CA VAL A 40 6.01 -5.42 -2.48
C VAL A 40 6.24 -4.22 -3.41
N GLY A 41 6.68 -4.46 -4.64
CA GLY A 41 6.87 -3.40 -5.64
C GLY A 41 5.60 -2.68 -6.05
N LEU A 42 4.45 -3.36 -6.00
CA LEU A 42 3.13 -2.79 -6.24
C LEU A 42 2.60 -2.00 -5.04
N ALA A 43 3.05 -2.32 -3.82
CA ALA A 43 2.59 -1.66 -2.61
C ALA A 43 3.23 -0.27 -2.44
N ARG A 44 2.37 0.76 -2.45
CA ARG A 44 2.61 2.11 -1.90
C ARG A 44 3.02 2.09 -0.44
N CYS A 45 4.21 2.56 -0.08
CA CYS A 45 4.40 3.07 1.27
C CYS A 45 3.80 4.47 1.38
N ILE A 46 2.86 4.64 2.33
CA ILE A 46 2.10 5.88 2.49
C ILE A 46 2.52 6.63 3.77
N ALA A 47 2.79 5.90 4.85
CA ALA A 47 3.14 6.49 6.15
C ALA A 47 4.58 6.99 6.24
N MET A 48 5.55 6.16 5.81
CA MET A 48 6.98 6.49 5.95
C MET A 48 7.37 7.72 5.12
N VAL A 49 6.71 7.93 3.97
CA VAL A 49 6.98 9.08 3.09
C VAL A 49 6.67 10.41 3.77
N LEU A 50 5.67 10.48 4.65
CA LEU A 50 5.38 11.70 5.41
C LEU A 50 6.52 12.03 6.38
N ILE A 51 7.02 11.02 7.09
CA ILE A 51 8.14 11.18 8.03
C ILE A 51 9.40 11.63 7.28
N TRP A 52 9.73 10.99 6.16
CA TRP A 52 10.88 11.39 5.34
C TRP A 52 10.74 12.80 4.76
N ASN A 53 9.54 13.17 4.32
CA ASN A 53 9.26 14.52 3.83
C ASN A 53 9.45 15.56 4.94
N ASP A 54 8.94 15.28 6.15
CA ASP A 54 9.13 16.15 7.31
C ASP A 54 10.60 16.29 7.70
N LEU A 55 11.37 15.19 7.71
CA LEU A 55 12.82 15.21 7.98
C LEU A 55 13.61 15.97 6.91
N ALA A 56 13.17 15.91 5.65
CA ALA A 56 13.79 16.62 4.54
C ALA A 56 13.36 18.09 4.41
N CYS A 57 12.57 18.60 5.36
CA CYS A 57 11.96 19.95 5.29
C CYS A 57 11.16 20.17 4.00
N GLY A 58 10.52 19.11 3.48
CA GLY A 58 9.73 19.15 2.26
C GLY A 58 8.34 19.77 2.47
N ASP A 59 7.63 19.97 1.36
CA ASP A 59 6.28 20.54 1.36
C ASP A 59 5.26 19.53 1.95
N ARG A 60 4.73 19.85 3.13
CA ARG A 60 3.76 19.00 3.84
C ARG A 60 2.42 18.88 3.13
N GLU A 61 1.95 19.95 2.49
CA GLU A 61 0.67 19.95 1.79
C GLU A 61 0.74 19.08 0.53
N ALA A 62 1.81 19.24 -0.25
CA ALA A 62 2.05 18.44 -1.44
C ALA A 62 2.26 16.95 -1.09
N ALA A 63 2.99 16.65 -0.01
CA ALA A 63 3.19 15.28 0.46
C ALA A 63 1.87 14.65 0.95
N ALA A 64 1.08 15.36 1.75
CA ALA A 64 -0.22 14.89 2.22
C ALA A 64 -1.18 14.61 1.06
N PHE A 65 -1.20 15.50 0.05
CA PHE A 65 -2.01 15.31 -1.15
C PHE A 65 -1.57 14.08 -1.97
N LEU A 66 -0.25 13.92 -2.17
CA LEU A 66 0.31 12.74 -2.85
C LEU A 66 0.00 11.44 -2.11
N VAL A 67 0.08 11.45 -0.79
CA VAL A 67 -0.25 10.32 0.08
C VAL A 67 -1.73 9.95 -0.03
N ALA A 68 -2.63 10.93 0.01
CA ALA A 68 -4.06 10.69 -0.17
C ALA A 68 -4.36 10.08 -1.55
N LEU A 69 -3.74 10.63 -2.60
CA LEU A 69 -3.92 10.14 -3.96
C LEU A 69 -3.38 8.71 -4.13
N ASN A 70 -2.17 8.42 -3.65
CA ASN A 70 -1.59 7.08 -3.72
C ASN A 70 -2.41 6.06 -2.92
N SER A 71 -2.99 6.44 -1.79
CA SER A 71 -3.88 5.56 -1.00
C SER A 71 -5.10 5.13 -1.81
N VAL A 72 -5.78 6.07 -2.45
CA VAL A 72 -6.95 5.78 -3.30
C VAL A 72 -6.55 4.92 -4.49
N PHE A 73 -5.48 5.29 -5.18
CA PHE A 73 -4.96 4.49 -6.30
C PHE A 73 -4.57 3.09 -5.86
N GLN A 74 -4.01 2.90 -4.66
CA GLN A 74 -3.64 1.59 -4.16
C GLN A 74 -4.83 0.69 -3.90
N VAL A 75 -5.91 1.21 -3.30
CA VAL A 75 -7.12 0.41 -3.12
C VAL A 75 -7.70 -0.05 -4.46
N LEU A 76 -7.66 0.81 -5.49
CA LEU A 76 -8.26 0.51 -6.80
C LEU A 76 -7.34 -0.30 -7.72
N ALA A 77 -6.08 0.09 -7.83
CA ALA A 77 -5.15 -0.41 -8.83
C ALA A 77 -4.29 -1.57 -8.32
N PHE A 78 -4.13 -1.79 -7.01
CA PHE A 78 -3.27 -2.86 -6.51
C PHE A 78 -3.75 -4.26 -6.93
N ALA A 79 -5.06 -4.53 -6.84
CA ALA A 79 -5.61 -5.80 -7.31
C ALA A 79 -5.46 -5.96 -8.83
N GLY A 80 -5.75 -4.91 -9.60
CA GLY A 80 -5.63 -4.93 -11.06
C GLY A 80 -4.18 -5.08 -11.55
N LEU A 81 -3.25 -4.35 -10.95
CA LEU A 81 -1.82 -4.45 -11.26
C LEU A 81 -1.22 -5.77 -10.76
N GLY A 82 -1.68 -6.28 -9.61
CA GLY A 82 -1.31 -7.60 -9.12
C GLY A 82 -1.67 -8.69 -10.12
N TRP A 83 -2.91 -8.67 -10.62
CA TRP A 83 -3.35 -9.58 -11.69
C TRP A 83 -2.53 -9.41 -12.97
N PHE A 84 -2.30 -8.17 -13.40
CA PHE A 84 -1.53 -7.89 -14.62
C PHE A 84 -0.09 -8.39 -14.52
N TYR A 85 0.65 -8.06 -13.46
CA TYR A 85 2.06 -8.40 -13.31
C TYR A 85 2.32 -9.85 -12.88
N LEU A 86 1.37 -10.52 -12.22
CA LEU A 86 1.56 -11.91 -11.76
C LEU A 86 0.98 -12.95 -12.73
N GLN A 87 -0.04 -12.61 -13.51
CA GLN A 87 -0.65 -13.55 -14.46
C GLN A 87 -0.47 -13.10 -15.91
N VAL A 88 -1.01 -11.94 -16.29
CA VAL A 88 -1.10 -11.53 -17.71
C VAL A 88 0.28 -11.34 -18.34
N LEU A 89 1.13 -10.54 -17.70
CA LEU A 89 2.43 -10.17 -18.26
C LEU A 89 3.40 -11.36 -18.36
N PRO A 90 3.57 -12.23 -17.35
CA PRO A 90 4.34 -13.45 -17.49
C PRO A 90 3.82 -14.38 -18.59
N THR A 91 2.50 -14.56 -18.70
CA THR A 91 1.90 -15.40 -19.75
C THR A 91 2.19 -14.85 -21.15
N TRP A 92 2.12 -13.53 -21.35
CA TRP A 92 2.49 -12.90 -22.62
C TRP A 92 3.97 -13.04 -22.97
N LEU A 93 4.84 -13.07 -21.95
CA LEU A 93 6.27 -13.26 -22.10
C LEU A 93 6.69 -14.74 -22.20
N GLY A 94 5.75 -15.68 -22.17
CA GLY A 94 6.03 -17.12 -22.21
C GLY A 94 6.74 -17.65 -20.96
N LEU A 95 6.62 -16.93 -19.85
CA LEU A 95 7.31 -17.21 -18.60
C LEU A 95 6.49 -18.16 -17.72
N SER A 96 7.17 -18.97 -16.91
CA SER A 96 6.52 -19.90 -15.97
C SER A 96 5.77 -19.13 -14.90
N THR A 97 4.44 -19.18 -14.97
CA THR A 97 3.57 -18.74 -13.88
C THR A 97 3.46 -19.87 -12.88
N THR A 98 3.70 -19.60 -11.59
CA THR A 98 3.30 -20.53 -10.53
C THR A 98 1.82 -20.86 -10.75
N SER A 99 1.48 -22.16 -10.83
CA SER A 99 0.11 -22.63 -11.02
C SER A 99 -0.76 -22.00 -9.95
N ALA A 100 -1.54 -21.02 -10.37
CA ALA A 100 -2.21 -20.07 -9.51
C ALA A 100 -3.43 -20.72 -8.84
N GLU A 101 -3.20 -21.50 -7.78
CA GLU A 101 -4.15 -21.51 -6.66
C GLU A 101 -4.14 -20.17 -5.90
N PHE A 102 -3.23 -19.26 -6.25
CA PHE A 102 -3.39 -17.81 -6.06
C PHE A 102 -4.54 -17.30 -6.94
N SER A 103 -5.76 -17.62 -6.55
CA SER A 103 -6.94 -17.03 -7.16
C SER A 103 -6.87 -15.51 -6.99
N ILE A 104 -7.21 -14.78 -8.04
CA ILE A 104 -7.42 -13.31 -7.99
C ILE A 104 -8.33 -12.95 -6.80
N TRP A 105 -9.25 -13.87 -6.47
CA TRP A 105 -10.10 -13.82 -5.30
C TRP A 105 -9.31 -13.78 -3.98
N ALA A 106 -8.28 -14.60 -3.80
CA ALA A 106 -7.44 -14.59 -2.60
C ALA A 106 -6.68 -13.26 -2.43
N ILE A 107 -6.15 -12.69 -3.52
CA ILE A 107 -5.49 -11.37 -3.49
C ILE A 107 -6.52 -10.29 -3.15
N THR A 108 -7.65 -10.28 -3.85
CA THR A 108 -8.72 -9.29 -3.64
C THR A 108 -9.27 -9.35 -2.22
N LEU A 109 -9.51 -10.56 -1.69
CA LEU A 109 -9.97 -10.78 -0.34
C LEU A 109 -8.92 -10.36 0.69
N SER A 110 -7.64 -10.67 0.46
CA SER A 110 -6.55 -10.20 1.32
C SER A 110 -6.49 -8.67 1.37
N VAL A 111 -6.58 -7.99 0.23
CA VAL A 111 -6.59 -6.51 0.18
C VAL A 111 -7.82 -5.95 0.90
N LEU A 112 -9.01 -6.51 0.67
CA LEU A 112 -10.23 -6.06 1.35
C LEU A 112 -10.14 -6.26 2.86
N VAL A 113 -9.60 -7.38 3.33
CA VAL A 113 -9.49 -7.68 4.76
C VAL A 113 -8.39 -6.83 5.41
N PHE A 114 -7.18 -6.80 4.84
CA PHE A 114 -6.03 -6.13 5.45
C PHE A 114 -5.99 -4.62 5.22
N LEU A 115 -6.58 -4.11 4.14
CA LEU A 115 -6.62 -2.67 3.84
C LEU A 115 -8.03 -2.10 3.94
N GLY A 116 -9.02 -2.78 3.37
CA GLY A 116 -10.41 -2.30 3.32
C GLY A 116 -11.06 -2.17 4.70
N ILE A 117 -11.00 -3.22 5.53
CA ILE A 117 -11.61 -3.21 6.87
C ILE A 117 -10.99 -2.11 7.76
N PRO A 118 -9.65 -1.99 7.91
CA PRO A 118 -9.07 -0.92 8.71
C PRO A 118 -9.41 0.49 8.21
N LEU A 119 -9.43 0.70 6.88
CA LEU A 119 -9.79 1.99 6.29
C LEU A 119 -11.25 2.34 6.60
N LEU A 120 -12.17 1.39 6.41
CA LEU A 120 -13.59 1.57 6.70
C LEU A 120 -13.83 1.81 8.19
N ALA A 121 -13.16 1.06 9.07
CA ALA A 121 -13.23 1.25 10.51
C ALA A 121 -12.72 2.64 10.92
N GLY A 122 -11.58 3.08 10.36
CA GLY A 122 -11.05 4.43 10.56
C GLY A 122 -12.04 5.51 10.13
N TYR A 123 -12.60 5.40 8.92
CA TYR A 123 -13.60 6.33 8.39
C TYR A 123 -14.87 6.38 9.26
N LEU A 124 -15.45 5.22 9.59
CA LEU A 124 -16.65 5.15 10.42
C LEU A 124 -16.40 5.68 11.83
N SER A 125 -15.24 5.39 12.43
CA SER A 125 -14.88 5.91 13.75
C SER A 125 -14.86 7.43 13.77
N ARG A 126 -14.36 8.05 12.69
CA ARG A 126 -14.34 9.51 12.52
C ARG A 126 -15.73 10.07 12.32
N VAL A 127 -16.49 9.54 11.34
CA VAL A 127 -17.83 10.05 11.04
C VAL A 127 -18.77 9.92 12.24
N ILE A 128 -18.74 8.77 12.94
CA ILE A 128 -19.60 8.54 14.10
C ILE A 128 -19.10 9.35 15.30
N GLY A 129 -17.79 9.41 15.52
CA GLY A 129 -17.17 10.16 16.63
C GLY A 129 -17.43 11.67 16.52
N GLU A 130 -17.15 12.26 15.36
CA GLU A 130 -17.39 13.69 15.10
C GLU A 130 -18.89 14.02 15.19
N ARG A 131 -19.78 13.18 14.63
CA ARG A 131 -21.24 13.42 14.69
C ARG A 131 -21.81 13.32 16.10
N ARG A 132 -21.31 12.41 16.95
CA ARG A 132 -21.88 12.19 18.29
C ARG A 132 -21.31 13.09 19.37
N ARG A 133 -20.02 13.45 19.29
CA ARG A 133 -19.33 14.15 20.38
C ARG A 133 -18.55 15.39 19.93
N GLY A 134 -18.64 15.75 18.65
CA GLY A 134 -17.93 16.90 18.10
C GLY A 134 -16.46 16.60 17.81
N ARG A 135 -15.86 17.50 17.02
CA ARG A 135 -14.49 17.36 16.51
C ARG A 135 -13.42 17.48 17.60
N THR A 136 -13.63 18.37 18.58
CA THR A 136 -12.70 18.58 19.70
C THR A 136 -12.51 17.32 20.54
N TRP A 137 -13.61 16.63 20.88
CA TRP A 137 -13.52 15.35 21.60
C TRP A 137 -12.79 14.27 20.77
N TYR A 138 -13.03 14.21 19.46
CA TYR A 138 -12.36 13.25 18.59
C TYR A 138 -10.84 13.48 18.57
N GLU A 139 -10.41 14.73 18.39
CA GLU A 139 -9.00 15.10 18.27
C GLU A 139 -8.26 15.05 19.63
N GLU A 140 -8.87 15.49 20.72
CA GLU A 140 -8.18 15.61 22.02
C GLU A 140 -8.31 14.36 22.90
N THR A 141 -9.33 13.52 22.69
CA THR A 141 -9.64 12.41 23.61
C THR A 141 -9.57 11.04 22.94
N PHE A 142 -10.14 10.91 21.74
CA PHE A 142 -10.22 9.62 21.03
C PHE A 142 -8.93 9.31 20.28
N LEU A 143 -8.45 10.22 19.42
CA LEU A 143 -7.21 10.02 18.66
C LEU A 143 -6.00 9.69 19.55
N PRO A 144 -5.73 10.41 20.66
CA PRO A 144 -4.57 10.12 21.51
C PRO A 144 -4.67 8.77 22.22
N ARG A 145 -5.87 8.25 22.48
CA ARG A 145 -6.08 6.91 23.06
C ARG A 145 -5.87 5.78 22.07
N VAL A 146 -6.17 6.00 20.79
CA VAL A 146 -6.04 4.99 19.73
C VAL A 146 -4.63 5.01 19.12
N SER A 147 -3.96 6.16 19.10
CA SER A 147 -2.61 6.33 18.55
C SER A 147 -1.56 5.29 19.04
N PRO A 148 -1.54 4.86 20.31
CA PRO A 148 -0.59 3.85 20.79
C PRO A 148 -0.76 2.49 20.12
N LEU A 149 -1.95 2.15 19.60
CA LEU A 149 -2.18 0.89 18.90
C LEU A 149 -1.37 0.80 17.60
N ALA A 150 -1.15 1.94 16.92
CA ALA A 150 -0.31 1.98 15.72
C ALA A 150 1.15 1.65 16.05
N LEU A 151 1.67 2.23 17.14
CA LEU A 151 3.00 1.92 17.68
C LEU A 151 3.11 0.46 18.13
N GLY A 152 2.09 -0.06 18.81
CA GLY A 152 2.02 -1.47 19.21
C GLY A 152 2.03 -2.42 18.00
N GLY A 153 1.26 -2.11 16.96
CA GLY A 153 1.25 -2.89 15.71
C GLY A 153 2.58 -2.84 14.97
N LEU A 154 3.26 -1.68 14.95
CA LEU A 154 4.59 -1.53 14.38
C LEU A 154 5.61 -2.40 15.14
N LEU A 155 5.65 -2.29 16.47
CA LEU A 155 6.55 -3.09 17.31
C LEU A 155 6.28 -4.58 17.18
N PHE A 156 5.00 -4.98 17.16
CA PHE A 156 4.61 -6.37 16.93
C PHE A 156 5.11 -6.88 15.58
N THR A 157 4.97 -6.08 14.52
CA THR A 157 5.46 -6.45 13.19
C THR A 157 6.98 -6.61 13.17
N ILE A 158 7.71 -5.72 13.86
CA ILE A 158 9.16 -5.82 14.01
C ILE A 158 9.54 -7.14 14.69
N VAL A 159 8.92 -7.47 15.83
CA VAL A 159 9.22 -8.70 16.60
C VAL A 159 8.83 -9.97 15.83
N MET A 160 7.81 -9.93 14.98
CA MET A 160 7.39 -11.10 14.19
C MET A 160 8.27 -11.32 12.95
N LEU A 161 8.83 -10.26 12.36
CA LEU A 161 9.64 -10.35 11.14
C LEU A 161 11.14 -10.53 11.41
N PHE A 162 11.64 -10.08 12.56
CA PHE A 162 13.05 -10.13 12.96
C PHE A 162 13.25 -10.99 14.20
#